data_AF-A0A6N3EZG1-F1
#
_entry.id   AF-A0A6N3EZG1-F1
#
_cell.length_a   1.000
_cell.length_b   1.000
_cell.length_c   1.000
_cell.angle_alpha   90.00
_cell.angle_beta   90.00
_cell.angle_gamma   90.00
#
_symmetry.space_group_name_H-M   'P 1'
#
loop_
_entity.id
_entity.type
_entity.pdbx_description
1 polymer ?
#
loop_
_entity_poly.entity_id
_entity_poly.type
_entity_poly.pdbx_seq_one_letter_code
_entity_poly.pdbx_strand_id
1 'polypeptide(L)'
;MCGRYFFDLSSSELKDYYDQVIPNAASKQVRVGYNEIFPSNHVVTLGLNKDSQIVPGVTKWGFQGFKKGQLMINARAETVEEKKTFPSLLKRVAACFPCPDFMSGIKKKIRSFSQLKKLK
;
A
#
# COMPACT_ATOMS: atom_id res chain seq x y z
N MET A 1 15.27 2.48 6.88
CA MET A 1 14.00 2.01 7.49
C MET A 1 13.13 3.23 7.66
N CYS A 2 11.96 3.29 7.01
CA CYS A 2 11.14 4.50 6.99
C CYS A 2 10.02 4.37 8.02
N GLY A 3 9.89 5.36 8.91
CA GLY A 3 8.88 5.40 9.98
C GLY A 3 7.83 6.48 9.79
N ARG A 4 7.93 7.26 8.72
CA ARG A 4 6.98 8.29 8.28
C ARG A 4 7.17 8.56 6.80
N TYR A 5 6.15 9.08 6.14
CA TYR A 5 6.26 9.60 4.78
C TYR A 5 5.25 10.73 4.57
N PHE A 6 5.42 11.49 3.48
CA PHE A 6 4.52 12.59 3.15
C PHE A 6 3.59 12.21 1.98
N PHE A 7 2.28 12.38 2.14
CA PHE A 7 1.28 12.20 1.09
C PHE A 7 0.75 13.57 0.67
N ASP A 8 1.24 14.07 -0.47
CA ASP A 8 1.02 15.44 -0.90
C ASP A 8 -0.26 15.60 -1.74
N LEU A 9 -1.29 16.24 -1.18
CA LEU A 9 -2.53 16.54 -1.91
C LEU A 9 -2.41 17.69 -2.92
N SER A 10 -1.27 18.40 -2.97
CA SER A 10 -1.02 19.39 -4.01
C SER A 10 -0.70 18.73 -5.36
N SER A 11 -0.24 17.48 -5.35
CA SER A 11 -0.08 16.65 -6.54
C SER A 11 -1.45 16.21 -7.06
N SER A 12 -1.77 16.54 -8.32
CA SER A 12 -3.02 16.14 -8.97
C SER A 12 -3.20 14.62 -8.96
N GLU A 13 -2.15 13.85 -9.26
CA GLU A 13 -2.22 12.39 -9.28
C GLU A 13 -2.53 11.80 -7.89
N LEU A 14 -1.88 12.31 -6.83
CA LEU A 14 -2.12 11.82 -5.47
C LEU A 14 -3.49 12.24 -4.96
N LYS A 15 -3.93 13.45 -5.30
CA LYS A 15 -5.26 13.95 -5.00
C LYS A 15 -6.34 13.09 -5.67
N ASP A 16 -6.17 12.72 -6.93
CA ASP A 16 -7.12 11.86 -7.65
C ASP A 16 -7.28 10.49 -6.98
N TYR A 17 -6.19 9.89 -6.50
CA TYR A 17 -6.26 8.63 -5.75
C TYR A 17 -6.95 8.79 -4.40
N TYR A 18 -6.70 9.91 -3.71
CA TYR A 18 -7.33 10.22 -2.43
C TYR A 18 -8.84 10.40 -2.60
N ASP A 19 -9.26 11.21 -3.57
CA ASP A 19 -10.67 11.51 -3.83
C ASP A 19 -11.47 10.26 -4.22
N GLN A 20 -10.85 9.29 -4.90
CA GLN A 20 -11.48 8.01 -5.24
C GLN A 20 -11.81 7.15 -4.00
N VAL A 21 -11.04 7.24 -2.92
CA VAL A 21 -11.20 6.35 -1.76
C VAL A 21 -11.99 6.97 -0.61
N ILE A 22 -12.04 8.30 -0.53
CA ILE A 22 -12.67 9.01 0.59
C ILE A 22 -14.15 8.71 0.78
N PRO A 23 -15.01 8.65 -0.27
CA PRO A 23 -16.42 8.38 -0.07
C PRO A 23 -16.70 7.05 0.67
N ASN A 24 -15.96 6.00 0.28
CA ASN A 24 -16.08 4.67 0.91
C ASN A 24 -15.39 4.61 2.29
N ALA A 25 -14.34 5.41 2.51
CA ALA A 25 -13.70 5.50 3.82
C ALA A 25 -14.61 6.22 4.83
N ALA A 26 -15.24 7.32 4.41
CA ALA A 26 -16.15 8.12 5.22
C ALA A 26 -17.38 7.33 5.65
N SER A 27 -17.98 6.55 4.74
CA SER A 27 -19.13 5.68 5.09
C SER A 27 -18.80 4.63 6.15
N LYS A 28 -17.53 4.25 6.26
CA LYS A 28 -17.00 3.31 7.27
C LYS A 28 -16.38 4.00 8.48
N GLN A 29 -16.52 5.33 8.60
CA GLN A 29 -15.90 6.15 9.66
C GLN A 29 -14.38 5.99 9.74
N VAL A 30 -13.73 5.73 8.60
CA VAL A 30 -12.27 5.59 8.50
C VAL A 30 -11.66 6.92 8.06
N ARG A 31 -10.81 7.49 8.90
CA ARG A 31 -10.00 8.67 8.56
C ARG A 31 -8.76 8.25 7.79
N VAL A 32 -8.69 8.61 6.51
CA VAL A 32 -7.50 8.44 5.67
C VAL A 32 -6.53 9.60 5.95
N GLY A 33 -5.26 9.27 6.16
CA GLY A 33 -4.20 10.26 6.38
C GLY A 33 -3.74 10.90 5.07
N TYR A 34 -3.32 12.16 5.16
CA TYR A 34 -2.60 12.92 4.14
C TYR A 34 -1.57 13.84 4.84
N ASN A 35 -0.72 14.52 4.08
CA ASN A 35 0.46 15.24 4.59
C ASN A 35 1.39 14.27 5.33
N GLU A 36 1.69 14.49 6.61
CA GLU A 36 2.57 13.61 7.37
C GLU A 36 1.83 12.35 7.84
N ILE A 37 2.33 11.18 7.41
CA ILE A 37 1.76 9.88 7.70
C ILE A 37 2.64 9.09 8.67
N PHE A 38 2.01 8.47 9.65
CA PHE A 38 2.62 7.64 10.68
C PHE A 38 2.11 6.20 10.65
N PRO A 39 2.86 5.24 11.22
CA PRO A 39 2.37 3.90 11.49
C PRO A 39 0.99 3.89 12.16
N SER A 40 0.20 2.87 11.83
CA SER A 40 -1.20 2.69 12.23
C SER A 40 -2.21 3.65 11.60
N ASN A 41 -1.80 4.67 10.85
CA ASN A 41 -2.74 5.47 10.06
C ASN A 41 -3.39 4.63 8.97
N HIS A 42 -4.62 4.97 8.58
CA HIS A 42 -5.20 4.48 7.34
C HIS A 42 -4.66 5.32 6.19
N VAL A 43 -4.20 4.65 5.15
CA VAL A 43 -3.45 5.27 4.06
C VAL A 43 -4.02 4.85 2.72
N VAL A 44 -3.78 5.69 1.71
CA VAL A 44 -4.01 5.31 0.31
C VAL A 44 -2.93 4.31 -0.10
N THR A 45 -3.36 3.20 -0.68
CA THR A 45 -2.48 2.20 -1.28
C THR A 45 -2.97 1.83 -2.66
N LEU A 46 -2.06 1.55 -3.58
CA LEU A 46 -2.38 1.15 -4.95
C LEU A 46 -2.27 -0.38 -5.08
N GLY A 47 -3.29 -1.00 -5.66
CA GLY A 47 -3.32 -2.43 -5.98
C GLY A 47 -3.78 -2.68 -7.41
N LEU A 48 -3.91 -3.95 -7.78
CA LEU A 48 -4.50 -4.36 -9.06
C LEU A 48 -5.91 -4.91 -8.84
N ASN A 49 -6.86 -4.46 -9.66
CA ASN A 49 -8.18 -5.08 -9.74
C ASN A 49 -8.14 -6.36 -10.60
N LYS A 50 -9.30 -7.02 -10.77
CA LYS A 50 -9.43 -8.25 -11.57
C LYS A 50 -8.99 -8.06 -13.03
N ASP A 51 -9.19 -6.85 -13.56
CA ASP A 51 -8.84 -6.48 -14.93
C ASP A 51 -7.38 -6.03 -15.08
N SER A 52 -6.56 -6.20 -14.04
CA SER A 52 -5.16 -5.75 -13.99
C SER A 52 -4.97 -4.24 -14.14
N GLN A 53 -5.97 -3.44 -13.78
CA GLN A 53 -5.85 -1.98 -13.71
C GLN A 53 -5.38 -1.57 -12.30
N ILE A 54 -4.56 -0.53 -12.25
CA ILE A 54 -4.13 0.07 -10.99
C ILE A 54 -5.32 0.80 -10.37
N VAL A 55 -5.69 0.43 -9.16
CA VAL A 55 -6.80 1.05 -8.42
C VAL A 55 -6.34 1.45 -7.01
N PRO A 56 -6.78 2.61 -6.50
CA PRO A 56 -6.51 2.99 -5.13
C PRO A 56 -7.44 2.26 -4.15
N GLY A 57 -6.95 2.07 -2.93
CA GLY A 57 -7.69 1.48 -1.82
C GLY A 57 -7.16 2.02 -0.49
N VAL A 58 -7.87 1.70 0.60
CA VAL A 58 -7.49 2.13 1.95
C VAL A 58 -6.94 0.95 2.74
N THR A 59 -5.74 1.12 3.31
CA THR A 59 -5.08 0.11 4.14
C THR A 59 -4.61 0.72 5.45
N LYS A 60 -4.68 0.00 6.57
CA LYS A 60 -4.02 0.42 7.81
C LYS A 60 -2.52 0.13 7.71
N TRP A 61 -1.67 1.14 7.88
CA TRP A 61 -0.22 0.96 7.77
C TRP A 61 0.33 0.21 8.98
N GLY A 62 0.68 -1.05 8.77
CA GLY A 62 1.34 -1.90 9.75
C GLY A 62 0.56 -3.18 10.00
N PHE A 63 1.30 -4.21 10.39
CA PHE A 63 0.78 -5.54 10.69
C PHE A 63 1.00 -5.85 12.15
N GLN A 64 0.11 -6.64 12.74
CA GLN A 64 0.36 -7.18 14.06
C GLN A 64 1.61 -8.09 14.02
N GLY A 65 2.57 -7.80 14.89
CA GLY A 65 3.78 -8.59 15.04
C GLY A 65 3.55 -9.88 15.83
N PHE A 66 4.64 -10.60 16.07
CA PHE A 66 4.61 -11.88 16.78
C PHE A 66 4.32 -11.73 18.28
N LYS A 67 4.64 -10.56 18.85
CA LYS A 67 4.40 -10.25 20.26
C LYS A 67 3.18 -9.35 20.40
N LYS A 68 2.46 -9.49 21.52
CA LYS A 68 1.34 -8.60 21.87
C LYS A 68 1.83 -7.14 21.90
N GLY A 69 1.12 -6.26 21.20
CA GLY A 69 1.47 -4.83 21.09
C GLY A 69 2.59 -4.50 20.10
N GLN A 70 3.21 -5.49 19.46
CA GLN A 70 4.21 -5.24 18.43
C GLN A 70 3.53 -4.86 17.11
N LEU A 71 3.93 -3.74 16.52
CA LEU A 71 3.51 -3.33 15.19
C LEU A 71 4.67 -3.46 14.20
N MET A 72 4.50 -4.29 13.19
CA MET A 72 5.46 -4.47 12.10
C MET A 72 5.11 -3.55 10.94
N ILE A 73 5.98 -2.59 10.65
CA ILE A 73 5.72 -1.52 9.66
C ILE A 73 6.60 -1.62 8.40
N ASN A 74 7.64 -2.44 8.45
CA ASN A 74 8.62 -2.64 7.38
C ASN A 74 8.93 -4.13 7.25
N ALA A 75 9.22 -4.57 6.02
CA ALA A 75 9.79 -5.88 5.73
C ALA A 75 11.04 -5.70 4.86
N ARG A 76 12.09 -6.48 5.13
CA ARG A 76 13.31 -6.45 4.29
C ARG A 76 13.07 -7.27 3.04
N ALA A 77 13.39 -6.69 1.88
CA ALA A 77 13.20 -7.32 0.58
C ALA A 77 13.94 -8.66 0.48
N GLU A 78 15.15 -8.76 1.06
CA GLU A 78 15.97 -9.97 0.99
C GLU A 78 15.30 -11.21 1.62
N THR A 79 14.53 -11.02 2.70
CA THR A 79 14.03 -12.13 3.54
C THR A 79 12.51 -12.30 3.51
N VAL A 80 11.82 -11.53 2.66
CA VAL A 80 10.35 -11.43 2.70
C VAL A 80 9.66 -12.71 2.21
N GLU A 81 10.28 -13.43 1.26
CA GLU A 81 9.73 -14.66 0.69
C GLU A 81 9.99 -15.89 1.58
N GLU A 82 11.08 -15.87 2.35
CA GLU A 82 11.52 -16.98 3.20
C GLU A 82 10.80 -17.03 4.56
N LYS A 83 10.32 -15.89 5.07
CA LYS A 83 9.64 -15.81 6.37
C LYS A 83 8.18 -16.21 6.25
N LYS A 84 7.76 -17.31 6.90
CA LYS A 84 6.38 -17.85 6.96
C LYS A 84 5.25 -16.83 7.23
N THR A 85 5.58 -15.67 7.80
CA THR A 85 4.67 -14.56 8.17
C THR A 85 4.12 -13.80 6.98
N PHE A 86 4.88 -13.67 5.89
CA PHE A 86 4.56 -12.81 4.76
C PHE A 86 3.97 -13.51 3.52
N PRO A 87 4.22 -14.80 3.21
CA PRO A 87 3.71 -15.45 2.00
C PRO A 87 2.19 -15.38 1.84
N SER A 88 1.43 -15.41 2.93
CA SER A 88 -0.03 -15.31 2.90
C SER A 88 -0.54 -13.85 2.79
N LEU A 89 0.28 -12.87 3.20
CA LEU A 89 0.00 -11.43 3.13
C LEU A 89 0.45 -10.84 1.78
N LEU A 90 1.62 -11.23 1.27
CA LEU A 90 2.15 -10.86 -0.04
C LEU A 90 1.30 -11.38 -1.20
N LYS A 91 0.72 -12.59 -1.06
CA LYS A 91 -0.23 -13.14 -2.05
C LYS A 91 -1.54 -12.35 -2.15
N ARG A 92 -1.93 -11.64 -1.07
CA ARG A 92 -3.20 -10.92 -0.96
C ARG A 92 -3.08 -9.41 -1.15
N VAL A 93 -1.95 -8.82 -0.77
CA VAL A 93 -1.80 -7.36 -0.65
C VAL A 93 -0.41 -6.96 -1.17
N ALA A 94 -0.21 -7.04 -2.48
CA ALA A 94 0.84 -6.25 -3.13
C ALA A 94 0.31 -4.82 -3.27
N ALA A 95 0.23 -4.11 -2.14
CA ALA A 95 -0.27 -2.75 -2.10
C ALA A 95 0.91 -1.79 -1.95
N CYS A 96 0.97 -0.78 -2.82
CA CYS A 96 2.07 0.16 -2.86
C CYS A 96 1.65 1.51 -2.29
N PHE A 97 2.51 2.10 -1.47
CA PHE A 97 2.33 3.46 -0.97
C PHE A 97 2.74 4.43 -2.08
N PRO A 98 1.84 5.33 -2.51
CA PRO A 98 2.18 6.35 -3.49
C PRO A 98 2.97 7.47 -2.79
N CYS A 99 4.29 7.32 -2.78
CA CYS A 99 5.25 8.34 -2.34
C CYS A 99 6.12 8.70 -3.55
N PRO A 100 6.45 9.99 -3.78
CA PRO A 100 7.21 10.42 -4.96
C PRO A 100 8.49 9.59 -5.21
N ASP A 101 9.27 9.32 -4.16
CA ASP A 101 10.51 8.53 -4.23
C ASP A 101 10.32 7.05 -4.59
N PHE A 102 9.08 6.53 -4.49
CA PHE A 102 8.77 5.11 -4.62
C PHE A 102 7.98 4.77 -5.90
N MET A 103 7.33 5.75 -6.55
CA MET A 103 6.41 5.50 -7.67
C MET A 103 7.08 5.17 -9.02
N SER A 104 8.27 5.71 -9.31
CA SER A 104 8.90 5.61 -10.64
C SER A 104 9.33 4.19 -11.04
N GLY A 105 9.85 3.41 -10.09
CA GLY A 105 10.25 2.01 -10.31
C GLY A 105 9.10 1.00 -10.23
N ILE A 106 8.02 1.34 -9.52
CA ILE A 106 6.97 0.39 -9.15
C ILE A 106 5.86 0.29 -10.19
N LYS A 107 5.53 1.36 -10.91
CA LYS A 107 4.62 1.28 -12.08
C LYS A 107 5.10 0.22 -13.09
N LYS A 108 6.42 0.06 -13.26
CA LYS A 108 7.04 -1.01 -14.08
C LYS A 108 6.90 -2.40 -13.43
N LYS A 109 7.13 -2.51 -12.11
CA LYS A 109 7.11 -3.79 -11.38
C LYS A 109 5.69 -4.37 -11.21
N ILE A 110 4.70 -3.54 -10.89
CA ILE A 110 3.28 -3.94 -10.84
C ILE A 110 2.81 -4.44 -12.22
N ARG A 111 3.19 -3.73 -13.29
CA ARG A 111 2.87 -4.12 -14.68
C ARG A 111 3.53 -5.45 -15.06
N SER A 112 4.77 -5.69 -14.62
CA SER A 112 5.47 -6.97 -14.83
C SER A 112 4.81 -8.15 -14.08
N PHE A 113 4.41 -7.97 -12.82
CA PHE A 113 3.65 -8.99 -12.07
C PHE A 113 2.29 -9.31 -12.68
N SER A 114 1.60 -8.33 -13.28
CA SER A 114 0.36 -8.56 -14.02
C SER A 114 0.56 -9.43 -15.26
N GLN A 115 1.60 -9.16 -16.05
CA GLN A 115 1.91 -9.98 -17.23
C GLN A 115 2.25 -11.43 -16.87
N LEU A 116 2.96 -11.65 -15.76
CA LEU A 116 3.29 -13.00 -15.26
C LEU A 116 2.06 -13.79 -14.80
N LYS A 117 0.99 -13.14 -14.33
CA LYS A 117 -0.27 -13.81 -13.94
C LYS A 117 -1.18 -14.17 -15.11
N LYS A 118 -1.06 -13.50 -16.26
CA LYS A 118 -1.83 -13.81 -17.47
C LYS A 118 -1.22 -14.97 -18.30
N LEU A 119 -0.02 -15.41 -17.94
CA LEU A 119 0.76 -16.45 -18.65
C LEU A 119 0.79 -17.80 -17.91
N LYS A 120 -0.11 -18.04 -16.95
CA LYS A 120 -0.28 -19.33 -16.28
C LYS A 120 -1.73 -19.77 -16.31
#